data_AF-A0AAV5X192-F1
#
_entry.id   AF-A0AAV5X192-F1
#
_cell.length_a   1.000
_cell.length_b   1.000
_cell.length_c   1.000
_cell.angle_alpha   90.00
_cell.angle_beta   90.00
_cell.angle_gamma   90.00
#
_symmetry.space_group_name_H-M   'P 1'
#
loop_
_entity.id
_entity.type
_entity.pdbx_description
1 polymer ?
#
loop_
_entity_poly.entity_id
_entity_poly.type
_entity_poly.pdbx_seq_one_letter_code
_entity_poly.pdbx_strand_id
1 'polypeptide(L)'
;LPVLMWIHGGSYQYLGKSLYNTSGILTAFSSRKVIFVSVAYRLGIFGFLSLLHQDLPGNFALHDLTTAIKFIHSNADSIGADPKRISIAGESAGAAA
;
A
#
# COMPACT_ATOMS: atom_id res chain seq x y z
N LEU A 1 -12.00 1.12 -14.11
CA LEU A 1 -10.61 0.74 -14.47
C LEU A 1 -10.04 -0.18 -13.38
N PRO A 2 -9.13 -1.12 -13.67
CA PRO A 2 -8.48 -1.91 -12.62
C PRO A 2 -7.53 -1.00 -11.82
N VAL A 3 -7.33 -1.33 -10.55
CA VAL A 3 -6.39 -0.62 -9.67
C VAL A 3 -5.20 -1.52 -9.39
N LEU A 4 -4.00 -0.98 -9.53
CA LEU A 4 -2.76 -1.55 -8.99
C LEU A 4 -2.35 -0.73 -7.76
N MET A 5 -2.58 -1.29 -6.58
CA MET A 5 -2.10 -0.73 -5.32
C MET A 5 -0.66 -1.21 -5.08
N TRP A 6 0.27 -0.27 -4.88
CA TRP A 6 1.69 -0.52 -4.66
C TRP A 6 2.09 -0.26 -3.22
N ILE A 7 2.78 -1.24 -2.62
CA ILE A 7 3.35 -1.17 -1.27
C ILE A 7 4.88 -1.17 -1.39
N HIS A 8 5.51 -0.10 -0.92
CA HIS A 8 6.97 0.03 -0.97
C HIS A 8 7.66 -0.89 0.04
N GLY A 9 8.86 -1.37 -0.30
CA GLY A 9 9.77 -2.03 0.62
C GLY A 9 10.51 -1.06 1.56
N GLY A 10 11.56 -1.55 2.22
CA GLY A 10 12.34 -0.77 3.20
C GLY A 10 12.45 -1.43 4.58
N SER A 11 12.41 -2.76 4.62
CA SER A 11 12.56 -3.58 5.83
C SER A 11 11.60 -3.22 6.97
N TYR A 12 10.45 -2.60 6.65
CA TYR A 12 9.52 -2.01 7.60
C TYR A 12 10.08 -0.85 8.45
N GLN A 13 11.27 -0.33 8.12
CA GLN A 13 11.99 0.64 8.96
C GLN A 13 12.20 1.99 8.26
N TYR A 14 12.38 2.00 6.94
CA TYR A 14 12.76 3.20 6.18
C TYR A 14 12.11 3.23 4.79
N LEU A 15 12.49 4.23 3.98
CA LEU A 15 11.84 4.64 2.73
C LEU A 15 10.44 5.22 2.97
N GLY A 16 9.67 5.33 1.90
CA GLY A 16 8.34 5.88 1.87
C GLY A 16 7.81 5.86 0.44
N LYS A 17 6.50 6.02 0.27
CA LYS A 17 5.86 6.01 -1.05
C LYS A 17 6.48 6.96 -2.07
N SER A 18 7.04 8.09 -1.61
CA SER A 18 7.68 9.12 -2.43
C SER A 18 9.16 8.89 -2.70
N LEU A 19 9.82 8.04 -1.89
CA LEU A 19 11.24 7.73 -2.02
C LEU A 19 11.47 6.47 -2.87
N TYR A 20 10.43 5.65 -3.04
CA TYR A 20 10.49 4.47 -3.90
C TYR A 20 10.36 4.89 -5.37
N ASN A 21 11.33 4.51 -6.20
CA ASN A 21 11.29 4.82 -7.64
C ASN A 21 10.26 3.93 -8.36
N THR A 22 9.07 4.47 -8.62
CA THR A 22 8.00 3.78 -9.36
C THR A 22 8.07 3.97 -10.87
N SER A 23 9.08 4.65 -11.41
CA SER A 23 9.16 5.02 -12.85
C SER A 23 9.16 3.81 -13.77
N GLY A 24 9.84 2.72 -13.37
CA GLY A 24 9.84 1.47 -14.13
C GLY A 24 8.44 0.83 -14.18
N ILE A 25 7.73 0.83 -13.05
CA ILE A 25 6.36 0.30 -12.95
C ILE A 25 5.42 1.14 -13.82
N LEU A 26 5.47 2.47 -13.67
CA LEU A 26 4.62 3.38 -14.43
C LEU A 26 4.87 3.26 -15.94
N THR A 27 6.13 3.13 -16.36
CA THR A 27 6.49 2.87 -17.77
C THR A 27 5.88 1.56 -18.27
N ALA A 28 5.99 0.47 -17.50
CA ALA A 28 5.46 -0.84 -17.88
C ALA A 28 3.93 -0.87 -18.03
N PHE A 29 3.21 -0.01 -17.29
CA PHE A 29 1.75 0.10 -17.34
C PHE A 29 1.25 1.29 -18.18
N SER A 30 2.13 2.11 -18.74
CA SER A 30 1.78 3.36 -19.44
C SER A 30 0.83 3.19 -20.63
N SER A 31 0.92 2.06 -21.34
CA SER A 31 0.03 1.70 -22.46
C SER A 31 -1.25 0.99 -22.03
N ARG A 32 -1.43 0.70 -20.74
CA ARG A 32 -2.56 -0.02 -20.19
C ARG A 32 -3.49 0.95 -19.46
N LYS A 33 -4.80 0.70 -19.54
CA LYS A 33 -5.80 1.47 -18.78
C LYS A 33 -5.86 0.97 -17.34
N VAL A 34 -4.91 1.39 -16.51
CA VAL A 34 -4.77 1.01 -15.09
C VAL A 34 -4.67 2.26 -14.23
N ILE A 35 -5.30 2.24 -13.05
CA ILE A 35 -5.10 3.25 -12.02
C ILE A 35 -4.00 2.75 -11.09
N PHE A 36 -2.91 3.51 -10.95
CA PHE A 36 -1.82 3.20 -10.03
C PHE A 36 -1.99 3.99 -8.73
N VAL A 37 -1.96 3.29 -7.59
CA VAL A 37 -2.08 3.91 -6.26
C VAL A 37 -0.90 3.48 -5.39
N SER A 38 -0.02 4.42 -5.04
CA SER A 38 1.08 4.19 -4.10
C SER A 38 0.68 4.65 -2.69
N VAL A 39 0.82 3.77 -1.71
CA VAL A 39 0.36 4.04 -0.32
C VAL A 39 1.52 4.22 0.65
N ALA A 40 1.30 5.02 1.68
CA ALA A 40 2.20 5.12 2.83
C ALA A 40 1.61 4.33 3.99
N TYR A 41 2.47 3.75 4.81
CA TYR A 41 2.13 3.05 6.04
C TYR A 41 3.14 3.41 7.13
N ARG A 42 2.76 3.29 8.40
CA ARG A 42 3.67 3.57 9.52
C ARG A 42 4.87 2.61 9.50
N LEU A 43 6.05 3.12 9.89
CA LEU A 43 7.31 2.37 9.88
C LEU A 43 7.89 2.26 11.29
N GLY A 44 8.84 1.34 11.45
CA GLY A 44 9.59 1.11 12.67
C GLY A 44 8.69 0.95 13.88
N ILE A 45 9.06 1.62 14.98
CA ILE A 45 8.31 1.58 16.23
C ILE A 45 6.87 2.07 16.08
N PHE A 46 6.60 3.04 15.20
CA PHE A 46 5.26 3.56 14.98
C PHE A 46 4.33 2.56 14.25
N GLY A 47 4.91 1.66 13.46
CA GLY A 47 4.17 0.67 12.69
C GLY A 47 4.03 -0.69 13.37
N PHE A 48 4.99 -1.07 14.21
CA PHE A 48 5.11 -2.45 14.67
C PHE A 48 5.36 -2.62 16.18
N LEU A 49 5.40 -1.53 16.97
CA LEU A 49 5.51 -1.67 18.42
C LEU A 49 4.32 -2.45 18.98
N SER A 50 4.63 -3.53 19.69
CA SER A 50 3.67 -4.32 20.46
C SER A 50 4.17 -4.47 21.88
N LEU A 51 3.27 -4.29 22.85
CA LEU A 51 3.53 -4.66 24.24
C LEU A 51 2.80 -5.96 24.61
N LEU A 52 2.28 -6.69 23.62
CA LEU A 52 1.44 -7.87 23.81
C LEU A 52 0.25 -7.61 24.75
N HIS A 53 -0.20 -6.35 24.80
CA HIS A 53 -1.31 -5.86 25.59
C HIS A 53 -2.43 -5.40 24.66
N GLN A 54 -3.68 -5.48 25.11
CA GLN A 54 -4.86 -5.12 24.32
C GLN A 54 -4.82 -3.71 23.74
N ASP A 55 -4.24 -2.75 24.48
CA ASP A 55 -4.16 -1.35 24.05
C ASP A 55 -3.02 -1.11 23.04
N LEU A 56 -2.05 -2.03 22.96
CA LEU A 56 -0.92 -1.92 22.05
C LEU A 56 -0.57 -3.28 21.43
N PRO A 57 -1.46 -3.84 20.58
CA PRO A 57 -1.31 -5.19 20.04
C PRO A 57 -0.22 -5.30 18.97
N GLY A 58 0.19 -4.19 18.36
CA GLY A 58 1.15 -4.15 17.25
C GLY A 58 0.48 -4.14 15.88
N ASN A 59 1.26 -4.38 14.83
CA ASN A 59 0.80 -4.47 13.43
C ASN A 59 0.02 -3.25 12.91
N PHE A 60 0.23 -2.09 13.52
CA PHE A 60 -0.37 -0.82 13.12
C PHE A 60 -0.14 -0.47 11.65
N ALA A 61 1.04 -0.80 11.11
CA ALA A 61 1.36 -0.69 9.69
C ALA A 61 0.43 -1.54 8.79
N LEU A 62 0.12 -2.77 9.19
CA LEU A 62 -0.79 -3.64 8.44
C LEU A 62 -2.24 -3.13 8.53
N HIS A 63 -2.61 -2.52 9.66
CA HIS A 63 -3.88 -1.82 9.79
C HIS A 63 -3.95 -0.59 8.88
N ASP A 64 -2.85 0.14 8.68
CA ASP A 64 -2.80 1.24 7.71
C ASP A 64 -3.04 0.74 6.28
N LEU A 65 -2.39 -0.36 5.89
CA LEU A 65 -2.58 -0.98 4.58
C LEU A 65 -4.01 -1.49 4.36
N THR A 66 -4.59 -2.14 5.37
CA THR A 66 -5.99 -2.57 5.36
C THR A 66 -6.94 -1.37 5.21
N THR A 67 -6.64 -0.27 5.91
CA THR A 67 -7.40 0.97 5.81
C THR A 67 -7.28 1.59 4.42
N ALA A 68 -6.09 1.55 3.82
CA ALA A 68 -5.87 2.01 2.45
C ALA A 68 -6.68 1.19 1.43
N ILE A 69 -6.75 -0.15 1.57
CA ILE A 69 -7.59 -1.00 0.71
C ILE A 69 -9.06 -0.60 0.84
N LYS A 70 -9.57 -0.43 2.07
CA LYS A 70 -10.95 0.01 2.32
C LYS A 70 -11.22 1.39 1.74
N PHE A 71 -10.25 2.30 1.84
CA PHE A 71 -10.35 3.64 1.26
C PHE A 71 -10.44 3.58 -0.26
N ILE A 72 -9.55 2.83 -0.93
CA ILE A 72 -9.57 2.65 -2.39
C ILE A 72 -10.90 2.04 -2.83
N HIS A 73 -11.34 0.97 -2.16
CA HIS A 73 -12.60 0.30 -2.49
C HIS A 73 -13.81 1.24 -2.34
N SER A 74 -13.89 1.98 -1.23
CA SER A 74 -15.03 2.88 -0.95
C SER A 74 -15.07 4.10 -1.87
N ASN A 75 -13.93 4.48 -2.44
CA ASN A 75 -13.79 5.62 -3.35
C ASN A 75 -13.54 5.18 -4.81
N ALA A 76 -13.77 3.91 -5.14
CA ALA A 76 -13.45 3.38 -6.47
C ALA A 76 -14.21 4.14 -7.56
N ASP A 77 -15.51 4.36 -7.35
CA ASP A 77 -16.37 5.02 -8.33
C ASP A 77 -15.93 6.47 -8.62
N SER A 78 -15.45 7.21 -7.60
CA SER A 78 -15.06 8.62 -7.77
C SER A 78 -13.81 8.80 -8.63
N ILE A 79 -12.99 7.76 -8.76
CA ILE A 79 -11.79 7.75 -9.62
C ILE A 79 -11.97 6.91 -10.88
N GLY A 80 -13.20 6.44 -11.16
CA GLY A 80 -13.50 5.57 -12.29
C GLY A 80 -12.84 4.19 -12.18
N ALA A 81 -12.53 3.72 -10.97
CA ALA A 81 -12.03 2.38 -10.70
C ALA A 81 -13.18 1.36 -10.63
N ASP A 82 -12.85 0.09 -10.82
CA ASP A 82 -13.75 -1.03 -10.55
C ASP A 82 -13.37 -1.62 -9.18
N PRO A 83 -14.24 -1.53 -8.15
CA PRO A 83 -13.92 -1.99 -6.80
C PRO A 83 -13.66 -3.51 -6.72
N LYS A 84 -14.11 -4.29 -7.72
CA LYS A 84 -13.87 -5.73 -7.80
C LYS A 84 -12.53 -6.09 -8.46
N ARG A 85 -11.77 -5.11 -8.94
CA ARG A 85 -10.51 -5.31 -9.67
C ARG A 85 -9.38 -4.50 -9.07
N ILE A 86 -9.09 -4.77 -7.80
CA ILE A 86 -7.96 -4.21 -7.07
C ILE A 86 -6.90 -5.30 -6.93
N SER A 87 -5.73 -5.08 -7.53
CA SER A 87 -4.54 -5.92 -7.38
C SER A 87 -3.54 -5.22 -6.47
N ILE A 88 -2.96 -5.97 -5.55
CA ILE A 88 -1.93 -5.47 -4.63
C ILE A 88 -0.59 -6.04 -5.08
N ALA A 89 0.42 -5.18 -5.16
CA ALA A 89 1.79 -5.57 -5.43
C ALA A 89 2.74 -4.80 -4.51
N GLY A 90 3.91 -5.38 -4.27
CA GLY A 90 4.96 -4.74 -3.51
C GLY A 90 6.31 -5.39 -3.76
N GLU A 91 7.33 -4.85 -3.11
CA GLU A 91 8.71 -5.34 -3.19
C GLU A 91 9.30 -5.49 -1.78
N SER A 92 10.09 -6.54 -1.55
CA SER A 92 10.72 -6.84 -0.25
C SER A 92 9.70 -6.84 0.89
N ALA A 93 9.86 -5.98 1.91
CA ALA A 93 8.90 -5.81 3.00
C ALA A 93 7.48 -5.49 2.51
N GLY A 94 7.34 -4.73 1.40
CA GLY A 94 6.04 -4.45 0.81
C GLY A 94 5.40 -5.66 0.11
N ALA A 95 6.19 -6.65 -0.31
CA ALA A 95 5.67 -7.92 -0.82
C ALA A 95 5.31 -8.91 0.31
N ALA A 96 5.97 -8.78 1.46
CA ALA A 96 5.70 -9.60 2.64
C ALA A 96 4.49 -9.11 3.47
N ALA A 97 4.12 -7.83 3.34
CA ALA A 97 2.99 -7.18 4.00
C ALA A 97 1.65 -7.59 3.39
#